data_AF-K0I8Q3-F1
#
_entry.id   AF-K0I8Q3-F1
#
_cell.length_a   1.000
_cell.length_b   1.000
_cell.length_c   1.000
_cell.angle_alpha   90.00
_cell.angle_beta   90.00
_cell.angle_gamma   90.00
#
_symmetry.space_group_name_H-M   'P 1'
#
loop_
_entity.id
_entity.type
_entity.pdbx_description
1 polymer ?
#
loop_
_entity_poly.entity_id
_entity_poly.type
_entity_poly.pdbx_seq_one_letter_code
_entity_poly.pdbx_strand_id
1 'polypeptide(L)'
;MPIANNVVTAIIIDDDSGVEILNYGLGDDVYVVSNNNQYIVETPDGGIDWVVSSINYSLGDTDGPGMFGSYVENLALTGAALAGTGNALDNTLFGNAANNQLNGQEGNDILVGLAGNDILNGGSGLDTAVYYGNAAQYGIRIDRITGSTSITDTQLQRDGIDTLNGVERVAFTDLSLNLAVRGVASSIPQAGLNRIAELYVAFFNRMPDGDGMQFWIETFKSGQTINQIAEAFYNAGVYFSDITGYRADMTDDDFINIVYRNVLGRSEGADAGGLSFWRAELSSGRASKGALVSSILDAAHGATFSDPNNPFHWVQTLLDNKLDVAKKVSIEWGVNYNSSQDSISKGMAIAAAITPDDTSAAISLVGVVDAQFI
;
A
#
# COMPACT_ATOMS: atom_id res chain seq x y z
N MET A 1 -3.76 -6.54 23.91
CA MET A 1 -2.65 -5.60 23.62
C MET A 1 -1.35 -6.39 23.54
N PRO A 2 -0.67 -6.44 22.39
CA PRO A 2 0.76 -6.67 22.40
C PRO A 2 1.41 -5.35 22.80
N ILE A 3 1.64 -5.16 24.10
CA ILE A 3 2.53 -4.12 24.59
C ILE A 3 3.91 -4.57 24.13
N ALA A 4 4.32 -4.12 22.95
CA ALA A 4 5.53 -4.61 22.30
C ALA A 4 6.74 -4.10 23.08
N ASN A 5 7.32 -4.94 23.94
CA ASN A 5 8.67 -4.89 24.51
C ASN A 5 9.28 -3.55 24.99
N ASN A 6 8.54 -2.45 25.04
CA ASN A 6 9.02 -1.20 25.61
C ASN A 6 8.97 -1.31 27.13
N VAL A 7 10.06 -0.91 27.75
CA VAL A 7 10.20 -0.91 29.20
C VAL A 7 9.35 0.26 29.69
N VAL A 8 8.07 -0.01 30.01
CA VAL A 8 7.18 0.97 30.64
C VAL A 8 7.86 1.48 31.91
N THR A 9 8.19 2.77 31.94
CA THR A 9 8.93 3.38 33.05
C THR A 9 8.01 3.74 34.22
N ALA A 10 6.74 4.05 33.96
CA ALA A 10 5.71 4.23 34.97
C ALA A 10 4.30 3.80 34.49
N ILE A 11 3.50 3.24 35.42
CA ILE A 11 2.04 3.09 35.27
C ILE A 11 1.40 3.96 36.34
N ILE A 12 0.60 4.95 35.93
CA ILE A 12 0.03 5.93 36.85
C ILE A 12 -1.48 5.72 36.94
N ILE A 13 -1.96 5.40 38.15
CA ILE A 13 -3.35 5.11 38.46
C ILE A 13 -3.74 6.01 39.62
N ASP A 14 -4.79 6.79 39.42
CA ASP A 14 -5.41 7.61 40.46
C ASP A 14 -6.69 6.93 40.98
N ASP A 15 -6.94 7.06 42.28
CA ASP A 15 -8.12 6.56 42.98
C ASP A 15 -8.98 7.65 43.64
N ASP A 16 -8.67 8.94 43.47
CA ASP A 16 -9.38 10.06 44.07
C ASP A 16 -10.06 11.03 43.08
N SER A 17 -10.89 11.94 43.59
CA SER A 17 -11.75 12.84 42.79
C SER A 17 -11.16 14.25 42.61
N GLY A 18 -9.88 14.44 42.96
CA GLY A 18 -9.17 15.72 42.89
C GLY A 18 -8.82 16.15 41.47
N VAL A 19 -8.28 17.37 41.35
CA VAL A 19 -7.54 17.77 40.14
C VAL A 19 -6.10 17.31 40.33
N GLU A 20 -5.61 16.44 39.46
CA GLU A 20 -4.25 15.90 39.53
C GLU A 20 -3.46 16.26 38.27
N ILE A 21 -2.17 16.58 38.46
CA ILE A 21 -1.20 16.78 37.39
C ILE A 21 -0.28 15.56 37.37
N LEU A 22 -0.37 14.76 36.30
CA LEU A 22 0.49 13.60 36.05
C LEU A 22 1.72 14.10 35.26
N ASN A 23 2.86 14.29 35.92
CA ASN A 23 4.07 14.85 35.31
C ASN A 23 5.27 13.96 35.62
N TYR A 24 5.75 13.19 34.65
CA TYR A 24 6.84 12.24 34.89
C TYR A 24 7.96 12.19 33.84
N GLY A 25 7.87 12.89 32.71
CA GLY A 25 9.02 13.21 31.86
C GLY A 25 9.63 12.01 31.13
N LEU A 26 10.96 11.99 30.94
CA LEU A 26 11.64 11.04 30.04
C LEU A 26 11.32 9.55 30.31
N GLY A 27 11.09 8.80 29.23
CA GLY A 27 10.75 7.38 29.23
C GLY A 27 9.53 7.10 28.36
N ASP A 28 9.21 5.82 28.18
CA ASP A 28 7.94 5.42 27.58
C ASP A 28 6.96 5.11 28.73
N ASP A 29 5.97 5.97 28.94
CA ASP A 29 5.07 5.94 30.08
C ASP A 29 3.61 5.57 29.71
N VAL A 30 2.84 5.15 30.72
CA VAL A 30 1.42 4.83 30.59
C VAL A 30 0.59 5.59 31.63
N TYR A 31 -0.26 6.49 31.14
CA TYR A 31 -1.19 7.32 31.88
C TYR A 31 -2.60 6.72 31.88
N VAL A 32 -3.19 6.45 33.05
CA VAL A 32 -4.58 5.96 33.12
C VAL A 32 -5.51 7.11 33.50
N VAL A 33 -6.45 7.43 32.59
CA VAL A 33 -7.42 8.52 32.78
C VAL A 33 -8.82 7.97 33.00
N SER A 34 -9.48 8.41 34.07
CA SER A 34 -10.82 7.96 34.43
C SER A 34 -11.82 9.09 34.63
N ASN A 35 -11.36 10.34 34.69
CA ASN A 35 -12.21 11.52 34.87
C ASN A 35 -11.60 12.77 34.20
N ASN A 36 -12.40 13.83 34.02
CA ASN A 36 -11.99 15.05 33.31
C ASN A 36 -11.11 16.00 34.14
N ASN A 37 -10.78 15.66 35.39
CA ASN A 37 -9.98 16.51 36.27
C ASN A 37 -8.49 16.12 36.27
N GLN A 38 -8.09 15.19 35.41
CA GLN A 38 -6.72 14.70 35.30
C GLN A 38 -6.04 15.35 34.11
N TYR A 39 -4.88 15.98 34.36
CA TYR A 39 -4.05 16.59 33.33
C TYR A 39 -2.74 15.84 33.24
N ILE A 40 -2.44 15.35 32.04
CA ILE A 40 -1.10 14.85 31.73
C ILE A 40 -0.22 16.06 31.45
N VAL A 41 1.07 15.95 31.77
CA VAL A 41 2.08 16.93 31.39
C VAL A 41 3.27 16.15 30.86
N GLU A 42 3.52 16.32 29.57
CA GLU A 42 4.66 15.71 28.90
C GLU A 42 5.68 16.73 28.42
N THR A 43 6.89 16.25 28.14
CA THR A 43 7.96 17.07 27.57
C THR A 43 8.34 16.62 26.17
N PRO A 44 8.83 17.52 25.30
CA PRO A 44 9.42 17.09 24.04
C PRO A 44 10.54 16.08 24.29
N ASP A 45 10.65 15.07 23.42
CA ASP A 45 11.62 13.97 23.54
C ASP A 45 11.46 13.15 24.84
N GLY A 46 10.24 13.13 25.41
CA GLY A 46 9.85 12.31 26.56
C GLY A 46 10.03 10.82 26.29
N GLY A 47 9.43 10.32 25.21
CA GLY A 47 9.54 8.94 24.77
C GLY A 47 8.38 8.65 23.83
N ILE A 48 7.86 7.42 23.88
CA ILE A 48 6.60 7.04 23.23
C ILE A 48 5.58 6.67 24.32
N ASP A 49 4.61 7.55 24.52
CA ASP A 49 3.73 7.50 25.67
C ASP A 49 2.32 7.02 25.32
N TRP A 50 1.62 6.44 26.30
CA TRP A 50 0.25 5.95 26.17
C TRP A 50 -0.70 6.61 27.17
N VAL A 51 -1.87 7.04 26.69
CA VAL A 51 -3.04 7.26 27.52
C VAL A 51 -3.98 6.07 27.43
N VAL A 52 -4.38 5.51 28.56
CA VAL A 52 -5.46 4.53 28.67
C VAL A 52 -6.65 5.20 29.34
N SER A 53 -7.68 5.54 28.57
CA SER A 53 -8.81 6.33 29.06
C SER A 53 -10.09 5.51 29.16
N SER A 54 -10.81 5.58 30.29
CA SER A 54 -12.16 5.02 30.42
C SER A 54 -13.29 5.99 30.07
N ILE A 55 -12.93 7.21 29.66
CA ILE A 55 -13.83 8.29 29.22
C ILE A 55 -13.41 8.79 27.83
N ASN A 56 -14.24 9.63 27.21
CA ASN A 56 -13.83 10.30 25.98
C ASN A 56 -12.59 11.17 26.25
N TYR A 57 -11.60 11.12 25.37
CA TYR A 57 -10.32 11.79 25.61
C TYR A 57 -9.73 12.39 24.32
N SER A 58 -8.97 13.46 24.49
CA SER A 58 -8.23 14.14 23.44
C SER A 58 -6.79 14.26 23.88
N LEU A 59 -5.84 13.74 23.08
CA LEU A 59 -4.42 13.92 23.36
C LEU A 59 -4.04 15.41 23.28
N GLY A 60 -4.72 16.21 22.43
CA GLY A 60 -4.56 17.67 22.42
C GLY A 60 -4.89 18.37 23.75
N ASP A 61 -5.56 17.71 24.69
CA ASP A 61 -5.89 18.25 26.02
C ASP A 61 -4.83 17.88 27.10
N THR A 62 -3.71 17.23 26.73
CA THR A 62 -2.64 16.76 27.65
C THR A 62 -1.71 17.88 28.13
N ASP A 63 -2.20 19.11 28.19
CA ASP A 63 -1.51 20.21 28.84
C ASP A 63 -2.57 21.10 29.46
N GLY A 64 -2.53 21.28 30.78
CA GLY A 64 -3.39 22.26 31.45
C GLY A 64 -3.37 23.63 30.74
N PRO A 65 -4.37 24.50 31.00
CA PRO A 65 -4.59 25.71 30.21
C PRO A 65 -3.32 26.57 30.07
N GLY A 66 -2.73 26.55 28.87
CA GLY A 66 -1.61 27.41 28.49
C GLY A 66 -0.20 26.80 28.50
N MET A 67 -0.04 25.46 28.54
CA MET A 67 1.28 24.83 28.36
C MET A 67 1.55 24.32 26.93
N PHE A 68 2.82 24.01 26.68
CA PHE A 68 3.48 23.98 25.38
C PHE A 68 3.16 22.73 24.54
N GLY A 69 1.91 22.48 24.15
CA GLY A 69 1.57 21.46 23.14
C GLY A 69 1.73 20.00 23.58
N SER A 70 0.81 19.15 23.12
CA SER A 70 0.77 17.74 23.50
C SER A 70 1.92 16.93 22.90
N TYR A 71 2.58 16.15 23.74
CA TYR A 71 3.69 15.24 23.37
C TYR A 71 3.37 13.78 23.69
N VAL A 72 2.09 13.41 23.70
CA VAL A 72 1.69 12.00 23.87
C VAL A 72 1.31 11.42 22.53
N GLU A 73 1.83 10.23 22.20
CA GLU A 73 1.65 9.63 20.88
C GLU A 73 0.46 8.67 20.82
N ASN A 74 0.09 8.01 21.92
CA ASN A 74 -0.86 6.90 21.83
C ASN A 74 -2.04 7.04 22.78
N LEU A 75 -3.21 6.60 22.32
CA LEU A 75 -4.45 6.57 23.10
C LEU A 75 -5.11 5.20 22.95
N ALA A 76 -5.53 4.61 24.07
CA ALA A 76 -6.39 3.44 24.12
C ALA A 76 -7.66 3.75 24.93
N LEU A 77 -8.81 3.62 24.28
CA LEU A 77 -10.10 3.73 24.94
C LEU A 77 -10.45 2.43 25.66
N THR A 78 -11.11 2.55 26.80
CA THR A 78 -11.61 1.43 27.61
C THR A 78 -12.96 1.79 28.20
N GLY A 79 -13.59 0.84 28.90
CA GLY A 79 -14.82 1.10 29.65
C GLY A 79 -15.96 1.66 28.78
N ALA A 80 -16.45 2.85 29.13
CA ALA A 80 -17.60 3.48 28.48
C ALA A 80 -17.20 4.60 27.50
N ALA A 81 -15.90 4.79 27.23
CA ALA A 81 -15.43 5.78 26.28
C ALA A 81 -15.97 5.49 24.87
N LEU A 82 -16.41 6.54 24.18
CA LEU A 82 -16.97 6.49 22.83
C LEU A 82 -16.18 7.33 21.83
N ALA A 83 -15.28 8.21 22.27
CA ALA A 83 -14.52 9.09 21.39
C ALA A 83 -13.08 9.28 21.84
N GLY A 84 -12.16 9.24 20.87
CA GLY A 84 -10.73 9.47 21.05
C GLY A 84 -10.23 10.43 19.98
N THR A 85 -9.50 11.47 20.38
CA THR A 85 -8.86 12.41 19.44
C THR A 85 -7.36 12.40 19.66
N GLY A 86 -6.59 12.32 18.57
CA GLY A 86 -5.14 12.53 18.55
C GLY A 86 -4.74 14.00 18.71
N ASN A 87 -3.54 14.31 18.27
CA ASN A 87 -2.91 15.62 18.25
C ASN A 87 -2.19 15.83 16.90
N ALA A 88 -1.11 16.61 16.85
CA ALA A 88 -0.41 16.88 15.59
C ALA A 88 0.76 15.92 15.30
N LEU A 89 0.94 14.90 16.13
CA LEU A 89 1.98 13.87 16.00
C LEU A 89 1.41 12.64 15.28
N ASP A 90 2.28 11.74 14.85
CA ASP A 90 1.88 10.43 14.36
C ASP A 90 1.33 9.60 15.53
N ASN A 91 0.00 9.49 15.65
CA ASN A 91 -0.64 8.85 16.79
C ASN A 91 -1.06 7.40 16.53
N THR A 92 -1.07 6.57 17.57
CA THR A 92 -1.78 5.29 17.56
C THR A 92 -3.03 5.36 18.43
N LEU A 93 -4.21 5.27 17.81
CA LEU A 93 -5.50 5.34 18.50
C LEU A 93 -6.19 3.96 18.48
N PHE A 94 -6.40 3.39 19.66
CA PHE A 94 -7.20 2.19 19.88
C PHE A 94 -8.57 2.54 20.46
N GLY A 95 -9.61 2.05 19.80
CA GLY A 95 -10.97 2.00 20.33
C GLY A 95 -11.14 0.90 21.38
N ASN A 96 -12.38 0.54 21.63
CA ASN A 96 -12.82 -0.51 22.55
C ASN A 96 -13.90 -1.37 21.88
N ALA A 97 -14.80 -1.98 22.67
CA ALA A 97 -15.85 -2.84 22.12
C ALA A 97 -17.16 -2.09 21.79
N ALA A 98 -17.15 -0.77 21.87
CA ALA A 98 -18.29 0.09 21.56
C ALA A 98 -18.10 0.78 20.21
N ASN A 99 -19.16 1.39 19.70
CA ASN A 99 -19.10 2.21 18.48
C ASN A 99 -18.31 3.50 18.76
N ASN A 100 -17.03 3.51 18.41
CA ASN A 100 -16.11 4.59 18.68
C ASN A 100 -16.04 5.59 17.51
N GLN A 101 -15.76 6.85 17.87
CA GLN A 101 -15.31 7.87 16.94
C GLN A 101 -13.84 8.17 17.24
N LEU A 102 -12.95 7.73 16.36
CA LEU A 102 -11.52 8.02 16.43
C LEU A 102 -11.17 9.11 15.42
N ASN A 103 -10.37 10.08 15.83
CA ASN A 103 -9.94 11.19 14.99
C ASN A 103 -8.43 11.42 15.17
N GLY A 104 -7.64 11.09 14.14
CA GLY A 104 -6.18 11.20 14.13
C GLY A 104 -5.67 12.65 14.22
N GLN A 105 -6.26 13.53 13.40
CA GLN A 105 -5.93 14.95 13.24
C GLN A 105 -4.80 15.21 12.23
N GLU A 106 -3.60 15.61 12.66
CA GLU A 106 -2.44 15.79 11.77
C GLU A 106 -1.40 14.72 12.11
N GLY A 107 -0.63 14.26 11.14
CA GLY A 107 0.35 13.20 11.34
C GLY A 107 -0.03 11.95 10.56
N ASN A 108 0.81 10.94 10.59
CA ASN A 108 0.53 9.63 9.99
C ASN A 108 -0.02 8.71 11.07
N ASP A 109 -1.33 8.64 11.16
CA ASP A 109 -1.99 7.97 12.28
C ASP A 109 -2.26 6.49 12.01
N ILE A 110 -2.24 5.70 13.09
CA ILE A 110 -2.70 4.32 13.12
C ILE A 110 -4.02 4.26 13.89
N LEU A 111 -5.10 3.88 13.22
CA LEU A 111 -6.44 3.80 13.80
C LEU A 111 -6.89 2.34 13.91
N VAL A 112 -7.26 1.93 15.12
CA VAL A 112 -7.74 0.58 15.42
C VAL A 112 -9.10 0.67 16.11
N GLY A 113 -10.19 0.47 15.36
CA GLY A 113 -11.55 0.53 15.92
C GLY A 113 -11.84 -0.57 16.96
N LEU A 114 -11.38 -1.79 16.67
CA LEU A 114 -11.78 -3.03 17.34
C LEU A 114 -13.26 -3.35 17.07
N ALA A 115 -14.00 -3.81 18.07
CA ALA A 115 -15.38 -4.26 17.86
C ALA A 115 -16.33 -3.07 17.96
N GLY A 116 -17.24 -2.94 17.00
CA GLY A 116 -18.19 -1.84 17.04
C GLY A 116 -18.69 -1.54 15.64
N ASN A 117 -19.35 -0.42 15.47
CA ASN A 117 -19.47 0.20 14.16
C ASN A 117 -18.80 1.56 14.29
N ASP A 118 -17.55 1.64 13.88
CA ASP A 118 -16.70 2.77 14.22
C ASP A 118 -16.65 3.80 13.11
N ILE A 119 -16.31 5.02 13.48
CA ILE A 119 -15.93 6.08 12.55
C ILE A 119 -14.46 6.39 12.80
N LEU A 120 -13.61 6.04 11.85
CA LEU A 120 -12.17 6.26 11.89
C LEU A 120 -11.85 7.41 10.92
N ASN A 121 -11.49 8.57 11.47
CA ASN A 121 -11.06 9.71 10.68
C ASN A 121 -9.55 9.83 10.83
N GLY A 122 -8.79 9.68 9.74
CA GLY A 122 -7.33 9.86 9.75
C GLY A 122 -7.01 11.34 9.93
N GLY A 123 -7.30 12.12 8.90
CA GLY A 123 -7.14 13.56 8.96
C GLY A 123 -6.16 14.02 7.88
N SER A 124 -5.09 14.69 8.29
CA SER A 124 -4.03 15.12 7.39
C SER A 124 -2.77 14.28 7.60
N GLY A 125 -2.35 13.55 6.59
CA GLY A 125 -1.14 12.75 6.62
C GLY A 125 -1.33 11.48 5.80
N LEU A 126 -0.56 10.44 6.11
CA LEU A 126 -0.74 9.10 5.53
C LEU A 126 -1.27 8.16 6.61
N ASP A 127 -2.59 8.05 6.67
CA ASP A 127 -3.25 7.37 7.77
C ASP A 127 -3.55 5.91 7.44
N THR A 128 -3.47 5.05 8.45
CA THR A 128 -3.67 3.61 8.33
C THR A 128 -4.71 3.10 9.31
N ALA A 129 -5.82 2.56 8.78
CA ALA A 129 -6.74 1.74 9.57
C ALA A 129 -6.23 0.30 9.64
N VAL A 130 -6.22 -0.31 10.83
CA VAL A 130 -5.67 -1.67 11.03
C VAL A 130 -6.76 -2.63 11.49
N TYR A 131 -6.79 -3.79 10.85
CA TYR A 131 -7.70 -4.90 11.10
C TYR A 131 -6.92 -6.19 11.35
N TYR A 132 -7.26 -6.91 12.42
CA TYR A 132 -6.52 -8.12 12.84
C TYR A 132 -7.00 -9.41 12.15
N GLY A 133 -7.81 -9.30 11.09
CA GLY A 133 -8.18 -10.39 10.21
C GLY A 133 -7.39 -10.43 8.92
N ASN A 134 -7.60 -11.50 8.15
CA ASN A 134 -7.16 -11.53 6.75
C ASN A 134 -8.13 -10.74 5.88
N ALA A 135 -7.63 -10.09 4.82
CA ALA A 135 -8.43 -9.25 3.94
C ALA A 135 -9.66 -9.97 3.36
N ALA A 136 -9.54 -11.26 3.05
CA ALA A 136 -10.63 -12.11 2.56
C ALA A 136 -11.86 -12.18 3.50
N GLN A 137 -11.72 -11.78 4.77
CA GLN A 137 -12.78 -11.79 5.77
C GLN A 137 -13.57 -10.47 5.83
N TYR A 138 -13.25 -9.50 4.98
CA TYR A 138 -13.87 -8.18 5.01
C TYR A 138 -14.50 -7.82 3.65
N GLY A 139 -15.63 -7.12 3.69
CA GLY A 139 -16.15 -6.35 2.56
C GLY A 139 -15.63 -4.92 2.61
N ILE A 140 -15.22 -4.37 1.47
CA ILE A 140 -14.64 -3.04 1.32
C ILE A 140 -15.51 -2.25 0.33
N ARG A 141 -16.18 -1.21 0.80
CA ARG A 141 -17.00 -0.34 -0.05
C ARG A 141 -16.34 1.02 -0.15
N ILE A 142 -16.07 1.48 -1.37
CA ILE A 142 -15.43 2.78 -1.58
C ILE A 142 -16.43 3.70 -2.26
N ASP A 143 -16.96 4.67 -1.52
CA ASP A 143 -17.81 5.70 -2.08
C ASP A 143 -16.96 6.67 -2.93
N ARG A 144 -17.17 6.61 -4.25
CA ARG A 144 -16.40 7.39 -5.22
C ARG A 144 -16.77 8.87 -5.25
N ILE A 145 -17.86 9.27 -4.62
CA ILE A 145 -18.31 10.66 -4.55
C ILE A 145 -17.71 11.33 -3.32
N THR A 146 -17.80 10.65 -2.16
CA THR A 146 -17.36 11.21 -0.89
C THR A 146 -15.90 10.87 -0.55
N GLY A 147 -15.34 9.84 -1.19
CA GLY A 147 -14.03 9.29 -0.82
C GLY A 147 -14.06 8.44 0.45
N SER A 148 -15.22 8.30 1.10
CA SER A 148 -15.38 7.49 2.30
C SER A 148 -15.28 6.00 1.96
N THR A 149 -14.63 5.23 2.83
CA THR A 149 -14.51 3.77 2.69
C THR A 149 -15.24 3.11 3.85
N SER A 150 -16.04 2.08 3.59
CA SER A 150 -16.61 1.25 4.65
C SER A 150 -15.98 -0.14 4.64
N ILE A 151 -15.59 -0.61 5.82
CA ILE A 151 -15.05 -1.95 6.04
C ILE A 151 -16.09 -2.75 6.83
N THR A 152 -16.53 -3.87 6.27
CA THR A 152 -17.53 -4.75 6.88
C THR A 152 -16.89 -6.08 7.23
N ASP A 153 -16.78 -6.38 8.51
CA ASP A 153 -16.37 -7.71 8.97
C ASP A 153 -17.46 -8.74 8.66
N THR A 154 -17.06 -9.84 8.04
CA THR A 154 -17.94 -10.98 7.75
C THR A 154 -17.95 -12.03 8.86
N GLN A 155 -17.06 -11.89 9.84
CA GLN A 155 -16.99 -12.74 11.02
C GLN A 155 -17.83 -12.13 12.15
N LEU A 156 -18.44 -12.99 12.98
CA LEU A 156 -19.30 -12.53 14.05
C LEU A 156 -18.49 -11.83 15.15
N GLN A 157 -18.89 -10.59 15.47
CA GLN A 157 -18.49 -9.84 16.67
C GLN A 157 -16.99 -9.59 16.84
N ARG A 158 -16.21 -9.50 15.75
CA ARG A 158 -14.81 -9.09 15.85
C ARG A 158 -14.65 -7.58 15.61
N ASP A 159 -14.92 -7.09 14.40
CA ASP A 159 -14.73 -5.66 14.11
C ASP A 159 -16.06 -4.93 13.84
N GLY A 160 -17.01 -5.55 13.13
CA GLY A 160 -18.31 -4.94 12.81
C GLY A 160 -18.30 -4.15 11.50
N ILE A 161 -18.98 -2.99 11.44
CA ILE A 161 -19.06 -2.15 10.22
C ILE A 161 -18.50 -0.77 10.48
N ASP A 162 -17.33 -0.50 9.93
CA ASP A 162 -16.64 0.76 10.13
C ASP A 162 -16.75 1.67 8.92
N THR A 163 -16.62 2.97 9.19
CA THR A 163 -16.53 4.04 8.21
C THR A 163 -15.18 4.74 8.37
N LEU A 164 -14.41 4.76 7.29
CA LEU A 164 -13.10 5.39 7.20
C LEU A 164 -13.22 6.68 6.39
N ASN A 165 -12.72 7.78 6.94
CA ASN A 165 -12.67 9.08 6.27
C ASN A 165 -11.25 9.63 6.33
N GLY A 166 -10.70 10.08 5.19
CA GLY A 166 -9.32 10.56 5.15
C GLY A 166 -8.33 9.51 5.66
N VAL A 167 -8.51 8.25 5.24
CA VAL A 167 -7.60 7.14 5.52
C VAL A 167 -7.07 6.61 4.20
N GLU A 168 -5.76 6.63 4.03
CA GLU A 168 -5.10 6.28 2.77
C GLU A 168 -4.77 4.78 2.71
N ARG A 169 -4.69 4.10 3.86
CA ARG A 169 -4.27 2.71 3.93
C ARG A 169 -5.17 1.87 4.84
N VAL A 170 -5.37 0.62 4.44
CA VAL A 170 -6.02 -0.40 5.28
C VAL A 170 -5.07 -1.58 5.42
N ALA A 171 -4.65 -1.88 6.64
CA ALA A 171 -3.78 -3.02 6.91
C ALA A 171 -4.59 -4.21 7.46
N PHE A 172 -4.38 -5.36 6.84
CA PHE A 172 -4.86 -6.66 7.30
C PHE A 172 -3.66 -7.53 7.71
N THR A 173 -3.94 -8.69 8.29
CA THR A 173 -2.89 -9.62 8.74
C THR A 173 -2.07 -10.19 7.59
N ASP A 174 -2.64 -10.34 6.39
CA ASP A 174 -2.04 -10.99 5.24
C ASP A 174 -1.60 -10.05 4.11
N LEU A 175 -2.18 -8.84 4.04
CA LEU A 175 -1.90 -7.82 3.04
C LEU A 175 -2.36 -6.43 3.50
N SER A 176 -2.02 -5.38 2.76
CA SER A 176 -2.59 -4.06 2.95
C SER A 176 -3.15 -3.49 1.64
N LEU A 177 -4.02 -2.50 1.76
CA LEU A 177 -4.62 -1.78 0.63
C LEU A 177 -4.17 -0.33 0.68
N ASN A 178 -3.70 0.18 -0.45
CA ASN A 178 -3.48 1.60 -0.70
C ASN A 178 -4.71 2.16 -1.39
N LEU A 179 -5.50 2.95 -0.68
CA LEU A 179 -6.73 3.57 -1.17
C LEU A 179 -6.45 4.81 -2.04
N ALA A 180 -5.29 5.45 -1.84
CA ALA A 180 -4.90 6.68 -2.53
C ALA A 180 -4.47 6.47 -4.00
N VAL A 181 -3.93 5.30 -4.33
CA VAL A 181 -3.38 4.98 -5.66
C VAL A 181 -4.38 5.23 -6.80
N ARG A 182 -5.69 5.04 -6.55
CA ARG A 182 -6.75 5.30 -7.55
C ARG A 182 -6.82 6.77 -7.95
N GLY A 183 -6.76 7.67 -6.96
CA GLY A 183 -6.74 9.11 -7.19
C GLY A 183 -5.49 9.51 -7.97
N VAL A 184 -4.34 8.97 -7.59
CA VAL A 184 -3.06 9.22 -8.27
C VAL A 184 -3.07 8.73 -9.72
N ALA A 185 -3.56 7.50 -9.97
CA ALA A 185 -3.68 6.92 -11.30
C ALA A 185 -4.60 7.73 -12.23
N SER A 186 -5.69 8.28 -11.70
CA SER A 186 -6.61 9.13 -12.47
C SER A 186 -6.01 10.48 -12.89
N SER A 187 -4.88 10.87 -12.28
CA SER A 187 -4.22 12.15 -12.54
C SER A 187 -3.25 12.15 -13.73
N ILE A 188 -3.07 11.01 -14.42
CA ILE A 188 -2.21 10.88 -15.60
C ILE A 188 -2.96 10.24 -16.78
N PRO A 189 -2.50 10.42 -18.04
CA PRO A 189 -3.12 9.76 -19.19
C PRO A 189 -3.02 8.23 -19.13
N GLN A 190 -4.07 7.54 -19.58
CA GLN A 190 -4.13 6.06 -19.60
C GLN A 190 -2.95 5.40 -20.32
N ALA A 191 -2.43 6.02 -21.38
CA ALA A 191 -1.27 5.49 -22.10
C ALA A 191 -0.01 5.44 -21.23
N GLY A 192 0.23 6.46 -20.40
CA GLY A 192 1.33 6.47 -19.44
C GLY A 192 1.13 5.43 -18.35
N LEU A 193 -0.09 5.33 -17.82
CA LEU A 193 -0.46 4.34 -16.81
C LEU A 193 -0.25 2.90 -17.30
N ASN A 194 -0.75 2.59 -18.50
CA ASN A 194 -0.60 1.28 -19.13
C ASN A 194 0.88 0.93 -19.29
N ARG A 195 1.67 1.88 -19.80
CA ARG A 195 3.08 1.64 -20.04
C ARG A 195 3.84 1.41 -18.74
N ILE A 196 3.56 2.15 -17.66
CA ILE A 196 4.19 1.90 -16.35
C ILE A 196 3.90 0.47 -15.87
N ALA A 197 2.65 0.01 -15.95
CA ALA A 197 2.28 -1.35 -15.57
C ALA A 197 2.97 -2.41 -16.47
N GLU A 198 3.06 -2.16 -17.76
CA GLU A 198 3.77 -3.04 -18.71
C GLU A 198 5.27 -3.12 -18.43
N LEU A 199 5.91 -2.08 -17.92
CA LEU A 199 7.33 -2.13 -17.57
C LEU A 199 7.59 -3.15 -16.46
N TYR A 200 6.69 -3.29 -15.48
CA TYR A 200 6.78 -4.35 -14.47
C TYR A 200 6.73 -5.75 -15.09
N VAL A 201 5.83 -5.94 -16.05
CA VAL A 201 5.72 -7.20 -16.81
C VAL A 201 6.99 -7.44 -17.62
N ALA A 202 7.39 -6.47 -18.43
CA ALA A 202 8.48 -6.61 -19.38
C ALA A 202 9.83 -6.86 -18.72
N PHE A 203 10.13 -6.12 -17.64
CA PHE A 203 11.38 -6.30 -16.92
C PHE A 203 11.31 -7.50 -15.97
N PHE A 204 10.26 -7.63 -15.16
CA PHE A 204 10.32 -8.55 -14.01
C PHE A 204 9.38 -9.74 -14.10
N ASN A 205 8.55 -9.82 -15.14
CA ASN A 205 7.41 -10.73 -15.23
C ASN A 205 6.63 -10.78 -13.91
N ARG A 206 6.31 -9.60 -13.39
CA ARG A 206 5.73 -9.39 -12.07
C ARG A 206 4.56 -8.42 -12.18
N MET A 207 3.47 -8.69 -11.46
CA MET A 207 2.43 -7.69 -11.25
C MET A 207 2.90 -6.66 -10.23
N PRO A 208 2.72 -5.35 -10.49
CA PRO A 208 3.02 -4.34 -9.48
C PRO A 208 2.07 -4.45 -8.29
N ASP A 209 2.52 -3.96 -7.14
CA ASP A 209 1.67 -3.65 -5.99
C ASP A 209 1.20 -2.19 -6.05
N GLY A 210 0.29 -1.80 -5.14
CA GLY A 210 -0.30 -0.47 -5.13
C GLY A 210 0.70 0.65 -4.87
N ASP A 211 1.59 0.45 -3.91
CA ASP A 211 2.63 1.44 -3.57
C ASP A 211 3.65 1.59 -4.69
N GLY A 212 4.06 0.48 -5.30
CA GLY A 212 4.95 0.48 -6.45
C GLY A 212 4.33 1.16 -7.67
N MET A 213 3.03 1.00 -7.91
CA MET A 213 2.33 1.76 -8.95
C MET A 213 2.27 3.25 -8.62
N GLN A 214 1.86 3.61 -7.41
CA GLN A 214 1.75 5.01 -6.98
C GLN A 214 3.09 5.74 -7.19
N PHE A 215 4.20 5.14 -6.73
CA PHE A 215 5.53 5.71 -6.87
C PHE A 215 5.88 6.07 -8.32
N TRP A 216 5.66 5.14 -9.27
CA TRP A 216 6.00 5.40 -10.67
C TRP A 216 5.03 6.35 -11.36
N ILE A 217 3.76 6.36 -10.97
CA ILE A 217 2.78 7.34 -11.47
C ILE A 217 3.19 8.75 -11.02
N GLU A 218 3.58 8.93 -9.75
CA GLU A 218 4.08 10.21 -9.23
C GLU A 218 5.40 10.62 -9.90
N THR A 219 6.29 9.66 -10.12
CA THR A 219 7.53 9.87 -10.88
C THR A 219 7.24 10.39 -12.29
N PHE A 220 6.28 9.77 -13.00
CA PHE A 220 5.84 10.24 -14.31
C PHE A 220 5.20 11.64 -14.25
N LYS A 221 4.33 11.87 -13.26
CA LYS A 221 3.66 13.15 -13.01
C LYS A 221 4.65 14.28 -12.70
N SER A 222 5.80 13.97 -12.10
CA SER A 222 6.89 14.92 -11.84
C SER A 222 7.65 15.36 -13.11
N GLY A 223 7.33 14.76 -14.27
CA GLY A 223 7.90 15.12 -15.57
C GLY A 223 8.92 14.12 -16.12
N GLN A 224 9.16 12.99 -15.45
CA GLN A 224 9.98 11.93 -16.03
C GLN A 224 9.27 11.29 -17.22
N THR A 225 10.02 11.07 -18.30
CA THR A 225 9.52 10.35 -19.47
C THR A 225 9.44 8.85 -19.20
N ILE A 226 8.58 8.16 -19.95
CA ILE A 226 8.52 6.68 -19.91
C ILE A 226 9.88 6.03 -20.13
N ASN A 227 10.72 6.57 -21.02
CA ASN A 227 12.04 5.99 -21.28
C ASN A 227 12.99 6.17 -20.10
N GLN A 228 12.91 7.28 -19.36
CA GLN A 228 13.67 7.46 -18.13
C GLN A 228 13.20 6.50 -17.04
N ILE A 229 11.88 6.30 -16.91
CA ILE A 229 11.30 5.31 -16.00
C ILE A 229 11.76 3.90 -16.39
N ALA A 230 11.66 3.53 -17.66
CA ALA A 230 12.12 2.22 -18.15
C ALA A 230 13.62 1.99 -17.90
N GLU A 231 14.44 3.02 -18.00
CA GLU A 231 15.86 2.93 -17.63
C GLU A 231 16.06 2.72 -16.12
N ALA A 232 15.24 3.37 -15.29
CA ALA A 232 15.24 3.16 -13.85
C ALA A 232 14.80 1.72 -13.47
N PHE A 233 13.85 1.14 -14.20
CA PHE A 233 13.48 -0.28 -14.06
C PHE A 233 14.66 -1.21 -14.39
N TYR A 234 15.36 -0.97 -15.51
CA TYR A 234 16.56 -1.75 -15.84
C TYR A 234 17.60 -1.68 -14.72
N ASN A 235 17.89 -0.47 -14.23
CA ASN A 235 18.85 -0.27 -13.15
C ASN A 235 18.42 -0.96 -11.84
N ALA A 236 17.13 -0.93 -11.51
CA ALA A 236 16.57 -1.67 -10.38
C ALA A 236 16.74 -3.18 -10.56
N GLY A 237 16.51 -3.71 -11.77
CA GLY A 237 16.77 -5.12 -12.08
C GLY A 237 18.21 -5.51 -11.80
N VAL A 238 19.18 -4.73 -12.29
CA VAL A 238 20.61 -4.99 -12.05
C VAL A 238 20.95 -4.90 -10.55
N TYR A 239 20.36 -3.95 -9.82
CA TYR A 239 20.56 -3.81 -8.38
C TYR A 239 20.04 -5.03 -7.60
N PHE A 240 18.87 -5.55 -7.97
CA PHE A 240 18.26 -6.76 -7.40
C PHE A 240 18.54 -8.01 -8.24
N SER A 241 19.79 -8.17 -8.68
CA SER A 241 20.20 -9.25 -9.61
C SER A 241 19.89 -10.67 -9.13
N ASP A 242 20.01 -10.93 -7.82
CA ASP A 242 19.76 -12.25 -7.21
C ASP A 242 18.32 -12.77 -7.44
N ILE A 243 17.38 -11.84 -7.64
CA ILE A 243 15.96 -12.14 -7.76
C ILE A 243 15.49 -11.97 -9.21
N THR A 244 15.97 -10.95 -9.90
CA THR A 244 15.46 -10.57 -11.22
C THR A 244 16.24 -11.22 -12.38
N GLY A 245 17.44 -11.75 -12.11
CA GLY A 245 18.29 -12.37 -13.12
C GLY A 245 19.04 -11.39 -14.03
N TYR A 246 18.80 -10.08 -13.90
CA TYR A 246 19.58 -9.06 -14.60
C TYR A 246 20.97 -8.95 -13.98
N ARG A 247 22.00 -8.81 -14.82
CA ARG A 247 23.37 -8.54 -14.37
C ARG A 247 23.97 -7.42 -15.18
N ALA A 248 24.84 -6.63 -14.54
CA ALA A 248 25.54 -5.54 -15.22
C ALA A 248 26.41 -6.03 -16.39
N ASP A 249 26.91 -7.26 -16.32
CA ASP A 249 27.76 -7.91 -17.31
C ASP A 249 26.98 -8.77 -18.33
N MET A 250 25.65 -8.75 -18.30
CA MET A 250 24.84 -9.55 -19.22
C MET A 250 25.02 -9.09 -20.66
N THR A 251 25.04 -10.04 -21.58
CA THR A 251 25.07 -9.71 -23.01
C THR A 251 23.75 -9.05 -23.43
N ASP A 252 23.79 -8.28 -24.53
CA ASP A 252 22.57 -7.74 -25.14
C ASP A 252 21.58 -8.87 -25.50
N ASP A 253 22.11 -10.04 -25.88
CA ASP A 253 21.28 -11.19 -26.23
C ASP A 253 20.56 -11.77 -25.02
N ASP A 254 21.26 -11.95 -23.91
CA ASP A 254 20.65 -12.40 -22.66
C ASP A 254 19.57 -11.41 -22.21
N PHE A 255 19.85 -10.11 -22.33
CA PHE A 255 18.90 -9.04 -22.00
C PHE A 255 17.64 -9.12 -22.86
N ILE A 256 17.80 -9.16 -24.18
CA ILE A 256 16.70 -9.23 -25.14
C ILE A 256 15.87 -10.50 -24.89
N ASN A 257 16.51 -11.63 -24.62
CA ASN A 257 15.82 -12.90 -24.36
C ASN A 257 14.98 -12.88 -23.08
N ILE A 258 15.44 -12.23 -22.01
CA ILE A 258 14.62 -12.04 -20.79
C ILE A 258 13.37 -11.23 -21.13
N VAL A 259 13.53 -10.07 -21.79
CA VAL A 259 12.41 -9.20 -22.16
C VAL A 259 11.44 -9.94 -23.08
N TYR A 260 11.95 -10.70 -24.05
CA TYR A 260 11.13 -11.48 -24.98
C TYR A 260 10.29 -12.56 -24.27
N ARG A 261 10.87 -13.29 -23.32
CA ARG A 261 10.12 -14.28 -22.54
C ARG A 261 8.99 -13.63 -21.75
N ASN A 262 9.28 -12.45 -21.18
CA ASN A 262 8.34 -11.74 -20.33
C ASN A 262 7.19 -11.09 -21.12
N VAL A 263 7.52 -10.40 -22.21
CA VAL A 263 6.58 -9.64 -23.05
C VAL A 263 5.82 -10.56 -24.01
N LEU A 264 6.52 -11.47 -24.69
CA LEU A 264 5.91 -12.31 -25.73
C LEU A 264 5.49 -13.69 -25.23
N GLY A 265 5.77 -14.06 -23.98
CA GLY A 265 5.46 -15.40 -23.45
C GLY A 265 6.21 -16.54 -24.15
N ARG A 266 7.23 -16.25 -24.96
CA ARG A 266 8.01 -17.24 -25.71
C ARG A 266 9.16 -17.75 -24.84
N SER A 267 9.06 -18.97 -24.32
CA SER A 267 10.09 -19.59 -23.45
C SER A 267 11.49 -19.59 -24.07
N GLU A 268 11.58 -19.82 -25.38
CA GLU A 268 12.83 -19.83 -26.15
C GLU A 268 13.48 -18.44 -26.29
N GLY A 269 12.75 -17.36 -26.01
CA GLY A 269 13.20 -15.99 -26.24
C GLY A 269 13.01 -15.52 -27.69
N ALA A 270 13.89 -14.63 -28.14
CA ALA A 270 13.88 -14.11 -29.51
C ALA A 270 14.46 -15.14 -30.49
N ASP A 271 13.86 -15.26 -31.67
CA ASP A 271 14.52 -15.95 -32.79
C ASP A 271 15.73 -15.15 -33.30
N ALA A 272 16.57 -15.78 -34.12
CA ALA A 272 17.81 -15.18 -34.61
C ALA A 272 17.58 -13.84 -35.35
N GLY A 273 16.44 -13.70 -36.05
CA GLY A 273 16.09 -12.47 -36.76
C GLY A 273 15.74 -11.34 -35.80
N GLY A 274 14.85 -11.61 -34.84
CA GLY A 274 14.48 -10.65 -33.80
C GLY A 274 15.68 -10.22 -32.94
N LEU A 275 16.52 -11.18 -32.55
CA LEU A 275 17.72 -10.92 -31.77
C LEU A 275 18.70 -10.00 -32.52
N SER A 276 18.93 -10.28 -33.81
CA SER A 276 19.78 -9.44 -34.65
C SER A 276 19.22 -8.03 -34.82
N PHE A 277 17.90 -7.88 -34.97
CA PHE A 277 17.25 -6.58 -35.12
C PHE A 277 17.42 -5.72 -33.87
N TRP A 278 17.06 -6.23 -32.69
CA TRP A 278 17.12 -5.45 -31.46
C TRP A 278 18.55 -5.18 -30.98
N ARG A 279 19.48 -6.13 -31.18
CA ARG A 279 20.90 -5.91 -30.89
C ARG A 279 21.47 -4.77 -31.74
N ALA A 280 21.02 -4.62 -32.99
CA ALA A 280 21.45 -3.53 -33.84
C ALA A 280 21.00 -2.15 -33.30
N GLU A 281 19.86 -2.06 -32.63
CA GLU A 281 19.40 -0.81 -31.98
C GLU A 281 20.31 -0.43 -30.80
N LEU A 282 20.67 -1.40 -29.94
CA LEU A 282 21.58 -1.19 -28.81
C LEU A 282 23.00 -0.85 -29.26
N SER A 283 23.60 -1.68 -30.12
CA SER A 283 24.98 -1.52 -30.58
C SER A 283 25.24 -0.26 -31.40
N SER A 284 24.20 0.27 -32.07
CA SER A 284 24.29 1.56 -32.78
C SER A 284 24.06 2.77 -31.88
N GLY A 285 23.70 2.57 -30.60
CA GLY A 285 23.35 3.64 -29.66
C GLY A 285 22.01 4.31 -29.96
N ARG A 286 21.18 3.72 -30.84
CA ARG A 286 19.85 4.24 -31.19
C ARG A 286 18.84 4.05 -30.06
N ALA A 287 19.06 3.06 -29.20
CA ALA A 287 18.25 2.81 -28.01
C ALA A 287 19.13 2.56 -26.79
N SER A 288 18.70 3.07 -25.63
CA SER A 288 19.11 2.51 -24.34
C SER A 288 18.35 1.20 -24.07
N LYS A 289 18.72 0.47 -23.01
CA LYS A 289 17.99 -0.74 -22.62
C LYS A 289 16.54 -0.41 -22.23
N GLY A 290 16.30 0.69 -21.51
CA GLY A 290 14.94 1.17 -21.22
C GLY A 290 14.15 1.50 -22.49
N ALA A 291 14.74 2.26 -23.42
CA ALA A 291 14.07 2.62 -24.67
C ALA A 291 13.78 1.40 -25.56
N LEU A 292 14.68 0.41 -25.60
CA LEU A 292 14.48 -0.83 -26.34
C LEU A 292 13.25 -1.59 -25.83
N VAL A 293 13.07 -1.68 -24.51
CA VAL A 293 11.90 -2.36 -23.92
C VAL A 293 10.60 -1.67 -24.31
N SER A 294 10.56 -0.34 -24.31
CA SER A 294 9.42 0.41 -24.82
C SER A 294 9.11 0.06 -26.28
N SER A 295 10.12 -0.03 -27.15
CA SER A 295 9.91 -0.40 -28.55
C SER A 295 9.47 -1.86 -28.74
N ILE A 296 9.95 -2.79 -27.90
CA ILE A 296 9.49 -4.18 -27.91
C ILE A 296 8.02 -4.27 -27.49
N LEU A 297 7.60 -3.51 -26.47
CA LEU A 297 6.19 -3.41 -26.06
C LEU A 297 5.31 -2.81 -27.18
N ASP A 298 5.78 -1.75 -27.84
CA ASP A 298 5.06 -1.17 -28.98
C ASP A 298 4.89 -2.18 -30.13
N ALA A 299 5.93 -2.99 -30.39
CA ALA A 299 5.87 -4.05 -31.38
C ALA A 299 4.89 -5.17 -30.96
N ALA A 300 4.85 -5.52 -29.68
CA ALA A 300 3.93 -6.53 -29.11
C ALA A 300 2.46 -6.14 -29.25
N HIS A 301 2.16 -4.84 -29.18
CA HIS A 301 0.83 -4.26 -29.44
C HIS A 301 0.55 -3.94 -30.91
N GLY A 302 1.55 -4.15 -31.77
CA GLY A 302 1.49 -3.75 -33.17
C GLY A 302 0.69 -4.68 -34.06
N ALA A 303 0.56 -4.28 -35.33
CA ALA A 303 -0.22 -4.96 -36.35
C ALA A 303 0.14 -6.46 -36.54
N THR A 304 1.39 -6.83 -36.23
CA THR A 304 1.86 -8.21 -36.34
C THR A 304 1.12 -9.15 -35.41
N PHE A 305 0.95 -8.79 -34.14
CA PHE A 305 0.29 -9.64 -33.14
C PHE A 305 -1.21 -9.40 -33.05
N SER A 306 -1.73 -8.33 -33.65
CA SER A 306 -3.16 -8.14 -33.81
C SER A 306 -3.77 -8.89 -34.99
N ASP A 307 -2.96 -9.45 -35.91
CA ASP A 307 -3.46 -10.24 -37.05
C ASP A 307 -3.93 -11.63 -36.58
N PRO A 308 -5.22 -11.97 -36.69
CA PRO A 308 -5.75 -13.27 -36.28
C PRO A 308 -5.11 -14.47 -37.01
N ASN A 309 -4.48 -14.24 -38.16
CA ASN A 309 -3.80 -15.28 -38.94
C ASN A 309 -2.36 -15.51 -38.48
N ASN A 310 -1.81 -14.64 -37.62
CA ASN A 310 -0.50 -14.85 -37.05
C ASN A 310 -0.57 -15.95 -35.98
N PRO A 311 0.26 -17.01 -36.05
CA PRO A 311 0.28 -18.06 -35.01
C PRO A 311 0.64 -17.53 -33.60
N PHE A 312 1.12 -16.30 -33.50
CA PHE A 312 1.45 -15.61 -32.25
C PHE A 312 0.45 -14.51 -31.89
N HIS A 313 -0.74 -14.44 -32.49
CA HIS A 313 -1.72 -13.38 -32.18
C HIS A 313 -2.13 -13.35 -30.69
N TRP A 314 -1.99 -14.48 -29.99
CA TRP A 314 -2.23 -14.62 -28.56
C TRP A 314 -1.30 -13.76 -27.69
N VAL A 315 -0.17 -13.28 -28.24
CA VAL A 315 0.79 -12.42 -27.52
C VAL A 315 0.13 -11.14 -27.05
N GLN A 316 -0.64 -10.49 -27.93
CA GLN A 316 -1.33 -9.25 -27.59
C GLN A 316 -2.35 -9.51 -26.49
N THR A 317 -3.18 -10.55 -26.63
CA THR A 317 -4.17 -10.94 -25.62
C THR A 317 -3.53 -11.29 -24.28
N LEU A 318 -2.39 -11.97 -24.26
CA LEU A 318 -1.65 -12.25 -23.03
C LEU A 318 -1.19 -10.96 -22.35
N LEU A 319 -0.63 -10.02 -23.10
CA LEU A 319 -0.14 -8.75 -22.56
C LEU A 319 -1.29 -7.88 -22.05
N ASP A 320 -2.41 -7.84 -22.77
CA ASP A 320 -3.65 -7.16 -22.36
C ASP A 320 -4.19 -7.77 -21.06
N ASN A 321 -4.26 -9.09 -20.96
CA ASN A 321 -4.67 -9.78 -19.73
C ASN A 321 -3.74 -9.47 -18.55
N LYS A 322 -2.42 -9.44 -18.79
CA LYS A 322 -1.43 -9.05 -17.76
C LYS A 322 -1.62 -7.60 -17.32
N LEU A 323 -1.86 -6.70 -18.26
CA LEU A 323 -2.12 -5.30 -17.98
C LEU A 323 -3.42 -5.10 -17.19
N ASP A 324 -4.48 -5.82 -17.55
CA ASP A 324 -5.76 -5.78 -16.85
C ASP A 324 -5.66 -6.29 -15.41
N VAL A 325 -4.98 -7.42 -15.19
CA VAL A 325 -4.71 -7.92 -13.83
C VAL A 325 -3.81 -6.96 -13.07
N ALA A 326 -2.77 -6.39 -13.70
CA ALA A 326 -1.89 -5.41 -13.05
C ALA A 326 -2.69 -4.20 -12.53
N LYS A 327 -3.50 -3.57 -13.39
CA LYS A 327 -4.35 -2.42 -13.00
C LYS A 327 -5.34 -2.81 -11.91
N LYS A 328 -5.94 -3.99 -12.00
CA LYS A 328 -6.91 -4.46 -11.02
C LYS A 328 -6.29 -4.64 -9.63
N VAL A 329 -5.19 -5.38 -9.55
CA VAL A 329 -4.51 -5.67 -8.28
C VAL A 329 -3.93 -4.40 -7.67
N SER A 330 -3.18 -3.61 -8.45
CA SER A 330 -2.41 -2.48 -7.92
C SER A 330 -3.17 -1.16 -7.86
N ILE A 331 -4.20 -0.95 -8.67
CA ILE A 331 -4.91 0.33 -8.72
C ILE A 331 -6.31 0.16 -8.18
N GLU A 332 -7.11 -0.73 -8.76
CA GLU A 332 -8.51 -0.87 -8.36
C GLU A 332 -8.65 -1.34 -6.91
N TRP A 333 -7.88 -2.37 -6.54
CA TRP A 333 -7.84 -2.90 -5.18
C TRP A 333 -6.73 -2.29 -4.33
N GLY A 334 -5.67 -1.76 -4.95
CA GLY A 334 -4.56 -1.14 -4.22
C GLY A 334 -3.72 -2.12 -3.41
N VAL A 335 -3.67 -3.40 -3.79
CA VAL A 335 -3.05 -4.45 -2.96
C VAL A 335 -1.55 -4.24 -2.82
N ASN A 336 -1.09 -4.34 -1.59
CA ASN A 336 0.30 -4.42 -1.16
C ASN A 336 0.50 -5.67 -0.31
N TYR A 337 1.74 -6.13 -0.18
CA TYR A 337 2.09 -7.26 0.66
C TYR A 337 2.99 -6.82 1.82
N ASN A 338 2.88 -7.52 2.94
CA ASN A 338 3.51 -7.13 4.22
C ASN A 338 5.05 -7.21 4.21
N SER A 339 5.66 -7.67 3.12
CA SER A 339 7.11 -7.64 2.91
C SER A 339 7.48 -7.43 1.44
N SER A 340 8.64 -6.83 1.19
CA SER A 340 9.17 -6.67 -0.18
C SER A 340 9.38 -8.02 -0.87
N GLN A 341 9.80 -9.05 -0.12
CA GLN A 341 9.98 -10.40 -0.63
C GLN A 341 8.66 -11.04 -1.09
N ASP A 342 7.59 -10.88 -0.29
CA ASP A 342 6.25 -11.34 -0.67
C ASP A 342 5.75 -10.59 -1.89
N SER A 343 5.93 -9.27 -1.93
CA SER A 343 5.48 -8.47 -3.06
C SER A 343 6.14 -8.88 -4.38
N ILE A 344 7.42 -9.25 -4.33
CA ILE A 344 8.13 -9.82 -5.48
C ILE A 344 7.55 -11.20 -5.83
N SER A 345 7.62 -12.15 -4.90
CA SER A 345 7.31 -13.55 -5.18
C SER A 345 5.84 -13.76 -5.57
N LYS A 346 4.89 -13.11 -4.88
CA LYS A 346 3.46 -13.18 -5.19
C LYS A 346 3.15 -12.46 -6.49
N GLY A 347 3.72 -11.27 -6.73
CA GLY A 347 3.54 -10.56 -8.00
C GLY A 347 4.03 -11.38 -9.20
N MET A 348 5.13 -12.12 -9.07
CA MET A 348 5.62 -13.04 -10.10
C MET A 348 4.71 -14.27 -10.26
N ALA A 349 4.22 -14.84 -9.16
CA ALA A 349 3.29 -15.98 -9.19
C ALA A 349 1.97 -15.61 -9.88
N ILE A 350 1.43 -14.43 -9.59
CA ILE A 350 0.22 -13.89 -10.25
C ILE A 350 0.50 -13.73 -11.75
N ALA A 351 1.60 -13.08 -12.13
CA ALA A 351 1.94 -12.87 -13.54
C ALA A 351 2.13 -14.18 -14.33
N ALA A 352 2.68 -15.21 -13.69
CA ALA A 352 2.87 -16.53 -14.27
C ALA A 352 1.57 -17.33 -14.44
N ALA A 353 0.55 -17.05 -13.64
CA ALA A 353 -0.76 -17.70 -13.72
C ALA A 353 -1.69 -17.10 -14.80
N ILE A 354 -1.27 -16.01 -15.45
CA ILE A 354 -2.04 -15.35 -16.51
C ILE A 354 -1.76 -16.02 -17.85
N THR A 355 -2.82 -16.35 -18.57
CA THR A 355 -2.77 -16.93 -19.92
C THR A 355 -3.53 -16.04 -20.91
N PRO A 356 -3.42 -16.27 -22.23
CA PRO A 356 -4.25 -15.56 -23.21
C PRO A 356 -5.75 -15.80 -23.00
N ASP A 357 -6.14 -16.95 -22.43
CA ASP A 357 -7.53 -17.39 -22.36
C ASP A 357 -8.16 -17.24 -20.97
N ASP A 358 -7.35 -17.06 -19.92
CA ASP A 358 -7.82 -17.02 -18.53
C ASP A 358 -6.91 -16.20 -17.60
N THR A 359 -7.55 -15.47 -16.68
CA THR A 359 -6.94 -14.70 -15.59
C THR A 359 -7.39 -15.17 -14.21
N SER A 360 -8.34 -16.11 -14.12
CA SER A 360 -9.01 -16.51 -12.87
C SER A 360 -8.03 -17.11 -11.86
N ALA A 361 -7.07 -17.91 -12.34
CA ALA A 361 -6.01 -18.47 -11.49
C ALA A 361 -5.14 -17.36 -10.88
N ALA A 362 -4.80 -16.34 -11.66
CA ALA A 362 -4.02 -15.19 -11.19
C ALA A 362 -4.78 -14.38 -10.14
N ILE A 363 -6.06 -14.10 -10.38
CA ILE A 363 -6.94 -13.41 -9.42
C ILE A 363 -7.07 -14.18 -8.11
N SER A 364 -7.19 -15.51 -8.17
CA SER A 364 -7.31 -16.35 -6.97
C SER A 364 -6.06 -16.30 -6.08
N LEU A 365 -4.88 -16.01 -6.63
CA LEU A 365 -3.63 -15.90 -5.87
C LEU A 365 -3.49 -14.58 -5.10
N VAL A 366 -4.29 -13.57 -5.42
CA VAL A 366 -4.17 -12.23 -4.81
C VAL A 366 -4.59 -12.25 -3.33
N GLY A 367 -5.60 -13.06 -3.00
CA GLY A 367 -6.19 -13.13 -1.66
C GLY A 367 -7.43 -12.26 -1.46
N VAL A 368 -7.86 -11.54 -2.49
CA VAL A 368 -9.11 -10.76 -2.52
C VAL A 368 -9.86 -10.93 -3.84
N VAL A 369 -11.15 -10.58 -3.86
CA VAL A 369 -12.05 -10.74 -5.02
C VAL A 369 -12.97 -9.53 -5.22
N ASP A 370 -13.51 -9.36 -6.44
CA ASP A 370 -14.41 -8.25 -6.79
C ASP A 370 -15.60 -8.12 -5.86
N ALA A 371 -16.16 -9.24 -5.39
CA ALA A 371 -17.32 -9.24 -4.50
C ALA A 371 -17.04 -8.54 -3.16
N GLN A 372 -15.77 -8.38 -2.79
CA GLN A 372 -15.37 -7.59 -1.63
C GLN A 372 -15.36 -6.10 -1.94
N PHE A 373 -15.08 -5.68 -3.18
CA PHE A 373 -14.97 -4.27 -3.59
C PHE A 373 -16.25 -3.82 -4.31
N ILE A 374 -17.19 -3.22 -3.57
CA ILE A 374 -18.51 -2.78 -4.09
C ILE A 374 -18.60 -1.27 -4.18
#